data_AF-A0A563CA56-F1
#
_entry.id   AF-A0A563CA56-F1
#
_cell.length_a   1.000
_cell.length_b   1.000
_cell.length_c   1.000
_cell.angle_alpha   90.00
_cell.angle_beta   90.00
_cell.angle_gamma   90.00
#
_symmetry.space_group_name_H-M   'P 1'
#
loop_
_entity.id
_entity.type
_entity.pdbx_description
1 polymer ?
#
loop_
_entity_poly.entity_id
_entity_poly.type
_entity_poly.pdbx_seq_one_letter_code
_entity_poly.pdbx_strand_id
1 'polypeptide(L)'
;MALRRWGGELPEETTGEEFWDYLQQKTRGLKNLDCYFKQCIAIASPSGEIQVVHNVNNGVLNRAKLQQPYNGTGYPLAAAFESRDRKKTWDEMSDDEKRAFDRAFIQKLKQAIAALS
;
A
#
# COMPACT_ATOMS: atom_id res chain seq x y z
N MET A 1 -8.47 7.47 -1.63
CA MET A 1 -9.91 7.16 -1.69
C MET A 1 -10.23 5.93 -2.53
N ALA A 2 -9.85 5.85 -3.81
CA ALA A 2 -10.26 4.74 -4.69
C ALA A 2 -9.93 3.33 -4.19
N LEU A 3 -8.75 3.11 -3.61
CA LEU A 3 -8.34 1.77 -3.15
C LEU A 3 -9.15 1.29 -1.93
N ARG A 4 -9.46 2.18 -0.98
CA ARG A 4 -10.31 1.86 0.19
C ARG A 4 -11.77 1.61 -0.19
N ARG A 5 -12.15 1.97 -1.42
CA ARG A 5 -13.49 1.78 -1.97
C ARG A 5 -13.53 0.74 -3.09
N TRP A 6 -12.43 0.00 -3.26
CA TRP A 6 -12.26 -0.97 -4.34
C TRP A 6 -12.68 -0.42 -5.72
N GLY A 7 -12.17 0.75 -6.09
CA GLY A 7 -12.51 1.41 -7.35
C GLY A 7 -13.94 1.97 -7.43
N GLY A 8 -14.64 2.10 -6.30
CA GLY A 8 -16.01 2.61 -6.22
C GLY A 8 -17.07 1.52 -6.03
N GLU A 9 -16.69 0.23 -6.00
CA GLU A 9 -17.63 -0.86 -5.68
C GLU A 9 -18.13 -0.81 -4.23
N LEU A 10 -17.37 -0.16 -3.33
CA LEU A 10 -17.75 0.04 -1.93
C LEU A 10 -18.14 1.51 -1.66
N PRO A 11 -19.17 1.74 -0.81
CA PRO A 11 -19.60 3.07 -0.44
C PRO A 11 -18.55 3.80 0.42
N GLU A 12 -18.79 5.08 0.72
CA GLU A 12 -17.77 5.92 1.39
C GLU A 12 -17.66 5.62 2.88
N GLU A 13 -18.79 5.26 3.48
CA GLU A 13 -18.97 4.88 4.87
C GLU A 13 -18.43 3.49 5.21
N THR A 14 -17.90 2.74 4.23
CA THR A 14 -17.36 1.39 4.45
C THR A 14 -16.26 1.39 5.50
N THR A 15 -16.49 0.58 6.53
CA THR A 15 -15.55 0.35 7.63
C THR A 15 -14.38 -0.55 7.20
N GLY A 16 -13.33 -0.59 8.03
CA GLY A 16 -12.21 -1.50 7.79
C GLY A 16 -12.61 -2.98 7.81
N GLU A 17 -13.58 -3.34 8.65
CA GLU A 17 -14.09 -4.71 8.78
C GLU A 17 -14.91 -5.11 7.54
N GLU A 18 -15.84 -4.27 7.09
CA GLU A 18 -16.59 -4.51 5.85
C GLU A 18 -15.69 -4.60 4.63
N PHE A 19 -14.66 -3.75 4.54
CA PHE A 19 -13.66 -3.85 3.48
C PHE A 19 -12.88 -5.17 3.57
N TRP A 20 -12.53 -5.62 4.78
CA TRP A 20 -11.81 -6.87 4.99
C TRP A 20 -12.62 -8.07 4.51
N ASP A 21 -13.88 -8.17 4.91
CA ASP A 21 -14.80 -9.22 4.46
C ASP A 21 -14.91 -9.23 2.92
N TYR A 22 -15.03 -8.04 2.33
CA TYR A 22 -15.07 -7.88 0.89
C TYR A 22 -13.77 -8.32 0.21
N LEU A 23 -12.60 -7.98 0.78
CA LEU A 23 -11.30 -8.43 0.30
C LEU A 23 -11.18 -9.96 0.35
N GLN A 24 -11.62 -10.59 1.44
CA GLN A 24 -11.64 -12.06 1.57
C GLN A 24 -12.53 -12.70 0.50
N GLN A 25 -13.70 -12.13 0.23
CA GLN A 25 -14.61 -12.61 -0.83
C GLN A 25 -13.97 -12.50 -2.21
N LYS A 26 -13.41 -11.33 -2.57
CA LYS A 26 -12.78 -11.08 -3.88
C LYS A 26 -11.56 -11.97 -4.14
N THR A 27 -10.86 -12.37 -3.09
CA THR A 27 -9.62 -13.17 -3.19
C THR A 27 -9.84 -14.67 -3.04
N ARG A 28 -11.00 -15.13 -2.55
CA ARG A 28 -11.29 -16.54 -2.22
C ARG A 28 -10.96 -17.52 -3.35
N GLY A 29 -11.36 -17.19 -4.58
CA GLY A 29 -11.20 -18.04 -5.76
C GLY A 29 -9.93 -17.80 -6.59
N LEU A 30 -9.11 -16.82 -6.23
CA LEU A 30 -7.94 -16.47 -7.02
C LEU A 30 -6.84 -17.53 -6.86
N LYS A 31 -6.32 -18.04 -7.97
CA LYS A 31 -5.19 -18.97 -7.98
C LYS A 31 -3.85 -18.28 -7.73
N ASN A 32 -3.72 -17.04 -8.22
CA ASN A 32 -2.55 -16.19 -7.99
C ASN A 32 -2.96 -14.96 -7.17
N LEU A 33 -2.16 -14.65 -6.15
CA LEU A 33 -2.34 -13.51 -5.25
C LEU A 33 -1.16 -12.53 -5.33
N ASP A 34 -0.28 -12.68 -6.33
CA ASP A 34 0.75 -11.70 -6.66
C ASP A 34 0.13 -10.33 -6.93
N CYS A 35 0.69 -9.31 -6.28
CA CYS A 35 0.22 -7.95 -6.40
C CYS A 35 1.35 -6.97 -6.07
N TYR A 36 1.06 -5.67 -6.15
CA TYR A 36 2.01 -4.65 -5.76
C TYR A 36 1.27 -3.43 -5.21
N PHE A 37 1.95 -2.69 -4.32
CA PHE A 37 1.60 -1.30 -4.04
C PHE A 37 2.40 -0.39 -4.96
N LYS A 38 1.70 0.51 -5.66
CA LYS A 38 2.32 1.59 -6.42
C LYS A 38 2.01 2.91 -5.75
N GLN A 39 3.05 3.62 -5.37
CA GLN A 39 2.98 5.03 -4.95
C GLN A 39 3.42 5.90 -6.13
N CYS A 40 2.71 7.00 -6.31
CA CYS A 40 2.99 7.99 -7.35
C CYS A 40 2.91 9.36 -6.69
N ILE A 41 4.02 10.08 -6.67
CA ILE A 41 4.12 11.41 -6.05
C ILE A 41 4.51 12.40 -7.13
N ALA A 42 3.62 13.34 -7.42
CA ALA A 42 3.90 14.47 -8.28
C ALA A 42 4.37 15.65 -7.40
N ILE A 43 5.47 16.29 -7.83
CA ILE A 43 6.09 17.42 -7.17
C ILE A 43 6.09 18.55 -8.19
N ALA A 44 5.40 19.65 -7.89
CA ALA A 44 5.30 20.80 -8.78
C ALA A 44 6.07 21.98 -8.17
N SER A 45 6.93 22.61 -8.97
CA SER A 45 7.63 23.84 -8.58
C SER A 45 6.77 25.08 -8.86
N PRO A 46 7.09 26.24 -8.25
CA PRO A 46 6.40 27.49 -8.56
C PRO A 46 6.51 27.94 -10.03
N SER A 47 7.54 27.49 -10.77
CA SER A 47 7.70 27.77 -12.20
C SER A 47 6.77 26.93 -13.09
N GLY A 48 6.06 25.95 -12.50
CA GLY A 48 5.18 25.03 -13.22
C GLY A 48 5.88 23.77 -13.71
N GLU A 49 7.17 23.57 -13.42
CA GLU A 49 7.85 22.31 -13.68
C GLU A 49 7.33 21.22 -12.73
N ILE A 50 7.12 20.01 -13.28
CA ILE A 50 6.59 18.88 -12.52
C ILE A 50 7.52 17.69 -12.65
N GLN A 51 7.92 17.11 -11.52
CA GLN A 51 8.53 15.78 -11.47
C GLN A 51 7.57 14.78 -10.85
N VAL A 52 7.52 13.57 -11.44
CA VAL A 52 6.74 12.45 -10.91
C VAL A 52 7.67 11.35 -10.47
N VAL A 53 7.63 11.01 -9.17
CA VAL A 53 8.41 9.93 -8.59
C VAL A 53 7.48 8.74 -8.33
N HIS A 54 7.89 7.57 -8.81
CA HIS A 54 7.17 6.32 -8.62
C HIS A 54 7.91 5.40 -7.65
N ASN A 55 7.15 4.67 -6.83
CA ASN A 55 7.64 3.55 -6.03
C ASN A 55 6.73 2.35 -6.28
N VAL A 56 7.32 1.19 -6.54
CA VAL A 56 6.58 -0.07 -6.71
C VAL A 56 7.13 -1.07 -5.70
N ASN A 57 6.27 -1.48 -4.79
CA ASN A 57 6.55 -2.51 -3.81
C ASN A 57 5.83 -3.79 -4.23
N ASN A 58 6.58 -4.79 -4.68
CA ASN A 58 6.03 -6.06 -5.12
C ASN A 58 5.79 -6.99 -3.93
N GLY A 59 4.69 -7.74 -3.98
CA GLY A 59 4.27 -8.58 -2.88
C GLY A 59 3.24 -9.62 -3.28
N VAL A 60 2.62 -10.17 -2.26
CA VAL A 60 1.50 -11.10 -2.36
C VAL A 60 0.45 -10.74 -1.32
N LEU A 61 -0.82 -10.99 -1.61
CA LEU A 61 -1.81 -11.08 -0.54
C LEU A 61 -1.65 -12.43 0.16
N ASN A 62 -1.26 -12.41 1.43
CA ASN A 62 -0.99 -13.62 2.19
C ASN A 62 -2.31 -14.35 2.50
N ARG A 63 -2.46 -15.56 1.94
CA ARG A 63 -3.69 -16.36 2.06
C ARG A 63 -4.02 -16.76 3.50
N ALA A 64 -3.00 -17.09 4.30
CA ALA A 64 -3.23 -17.48 5.69
C ALA A 64 -3.76 -16.30 6.51
N LYS A 65 -3.23 -15.09 6.27
CA LYS A 65 -3.71 -13.86 6.92
C LYS A 65 -5.13 -13.50 6.48
N LEU A 66 -5.43 -13.64 5.20
CA LEU A 66 -6.80 -13.46 4.68
C LEU A 66 -7.81 -14.46 5.24
N GLN A 67 -7.40 -15.56 5.89
CA GLN A 67 -8.34 -16.48 6.56
C GLN A 67 -8.60 -16.11 8.02
N GLN A 68 -7.86 -15.14 8.57
CA GLN A 68 -8.02 -14.67 9.94
C GLN A 68 -9.09 -13.57 10.03
N PRO A 69 -9.69 -13.37 11.22
CA PRO A 69 -10.52 -12.21 11.49
C PRO A 69 -9.76 -10.91 11.28
N TYR A 70 -10.50 -9.82 11.00
CA TYR A 70 -9.88 -8.51 10.85
C TYR A 70 -9.17 -8.09 12.15
N ASN A 71 -7.93 -7.60 12.04
CA ASN A 71 -7.11 -7.23 13.20
C ASN A 71 -7.37 -5.80 13.72
N GLY A 72 -8.32 -5.06 13.14
CA GLY A 72 -8.67 -3.70 13.56
C GLY A 72 -7.72 -2.60 13.11
N THR A 73 -6.80 -2.86 12.16
CA THR A 73 -5.88 -1.82 11.65
C THR A 73 -6.62 -0.63 11.02
N GLY A 74 -5.95 0.51 10.82
CA GLY A 74 -6.51 1.64 10.08
C GLY A 74 -6.50 1.46 8.55
N TYR A 75 -5.89 0.37 8.07
CA TYR A 75 -5.71 0.11 6.66
C TYR A 75 -5.68 -1.40 6.35
N PRO A 76 -6.82 -2.03 6.02
CA PRO A 76 -6.92 -3.49 5.96
C PRO A 76 -5.90 -4.18 5.04
N LEU A 77 -5.55 -3.57 3.91
CA LEU A 77 -4.54 -4.15 3.02
C LEU A 77 -3.14 -4.25 3.66
N ALA A 78 -2.81 -3.40 4.66
CA ALA A 78 -1.57 -3.52 5.42
C ALA A 78 -1.51 -4.78 6.30
N ALA A 79 -2.66 -5.38 6.64
CA ALA A 79 -2.74 -6.63 7.39
C ALA A 79 -2.53 -7.87 6.50
N ALA A 80 -2.84 -7.80 5.20
CA ALA A 80 -2.76 -8.95 4.28
C ALA A 80 -1.60 -8.88 3.27
N PHE A 81 -1.16 -7.69 2.87
CA PHE A 81 -0.11 -7.55 1.86
C PHE A 81 1.27 -7.80 2.46
N GLU A 82 1.91 -8.87 2.00
CA GLU A 82 3.27 -9.23 2.34
C GLU A 82 4.20 -8.82 1.20
N SER A 83 5.17 -7.95 1.48
CA SER A 83 6.13 -7.51 0.46
C SER A 83 7.26 -8.53 0.32
N ARG A 84 7.69 -8.75 -0.92
CA ARG A 84 8.77 -9.70 -1.25
C ARG A 84 10.11 -9.31 -0.62
N ASP A 85 10.37 -8.01 -0.50
CA ASP A 85 11.64 -7.48 0.01
C ASP A 85 11.76 -7.63 1.53
N ARG A 86 10.64 -7.52 2.25
CA ARG A 86 10.61 -7.54 3.72
C ARG A 86 9.99 -8.78 4.34
N LYS A 87 9.33 -9.65 3.55
CA LYS A 87 8.70 -10.92 3.98
C LYS A 87 7.80 -10.79 5.21
N LYS A 88 7.17 -9.62 5.33
CA LYS A 88 6.26 -9.22 6.41
C LYS A 88 5.13 -8.41 5.82
N THR A 89 4.01 -8.34 6.52
CA THR A 89 2.98 -7.34 6.27
C THR A 89 3.31 -6.03 6.95
N TRP A 90 2.66 -4.95 6.54
CA TRP A 90 3.04 -3.63 7.05
C TRP A 90 2.73 -3.49 8.54
N ASP A 91 1.68 -4.16 9.00
CA ASP A 91 1.29 -4.22 10.41
C ASP A 91 2.27 -5.03 11.28
N GLU A 92 3.03 -5.96 10.69
CA GLU A 92 4.04 -6.75 11.40
C GLU A 92 5.38 -6.03 11.58
N MET A 93 5.55 -4.87 10.95
CA MET A 93 6.79 -4.11 11.02
C MET A 93 6.77 -3.11 12.18
N SER A 94 7.88 -3.02 12.89
CA SER A 94 8.15 -1.90 13.79
C SER A 94 8.33 -0.60 13.00
N ASP A 95 8.26 0.54 13.69
CA ASP A 95 8.48 1.84 13.06
C ASP A 95 9.91 1.99 12.52
N ASP A 96 10.90 1.37 13.16
CA ASP A 96 12.28 1.36 12.65
C ASP A 96 12.41 0.55 11.37
N GLU A 97 11.75 -0.60 11.28
CA GLU A 97 11.74 -1.41 10.06
C GLU A 97 11.06 -0.63 8.93
N LYS A 98 9.93 0.05 9.19
CA LYS A 98 9.23 0.89 8.20
C LYS A 98 10.13 2.02 7.71
N ARG A 99 10.77 2.74 8.64
CA ARG A 99 11.75 3.80 8.31
C ARG A 99 12.92 3.29 7.49
N ALA A 100 13.44 2.10 7.83
CA ALA A 100 14.55 1.50 7.10
C ALA A 100 14.14 1.12 5.66
N PHE A 101 12.97 0.50 5.51
CA PHE A 101 12.42 0.10 4.22
C PHE A 101 12.20 1.31 3.28
N ASP A 102 11.57 2.37 3.79
CA ASP A 102 11.24 3.55 2.98
C ASP A 102 12.45 4.47 2.71
N ARG A 103 13.59 4.27 3.40
CA ARG A 103 14.75 5.17 3.35
C ARG A 103 15.19 5.48 1.92
N ALA A 104 15.31 4.46 1.07
CA ALA A 104 15.75 4.64 -0.32
C ALA A 104 14.75 5.47 -1.13
N PHE A 105 13.45 5.25 -0.93
CA PHE A 105 12.41 6.04 -1.59
C PHE A 105 12.38 7.49 -1.12
N ILE A 106 12.51 7.72 0.20
CA ILE A 106 12.62 9.08 0.76
C ILE A 106 13.82 9.84 0.19
N GLN A 107 14.96 9.17 -0.02
CA GLN A 107 16.11 9.82 -0.67
C GLN A 107 15.82 10.20 -2.12
N LYS A 108 15.14 9.34 -2.90
CA LYS A 108 14.69 9.68 -4.27
C LYS A 108 13.77 10.89 -4.27
N LEU A 109 12.85 10.99 -3.31
CA LEU A 109 11.97 12.17 -3.18
C LEU A 109 12.76 13.44 -2.88
N LYS A 110 13.71 13.38 -1.95
CA LYS A 110 14.57 14.53 -1.62
C LYS A 110 15.37 15.01 -2.84
N GLN A 111 15.89 14.08 -3.64
CA GLN A 111 16.60 14.41 -4.89
C GLN A 111 15.69 15.09 -5.92
N ALA A 112 14.47 14.58 -6.11
CA ALA A 112 13.49 15.19 -7.02
C ALA A 112 13.08 16.61 -6.59
N ILE A 113 12.91 16.83 -5.28
CA ILE A 113 12.64 18.18 -4.73
C ILE A 113 13.82 19.11 -4.99
N ALA A 114 15.04 18.66 -4.73
CA ALA A 114 16.24 19.46 -4.93
C ALA A 114 16.46 19.82 -6.42
N ALA A 115 16.06 18.95 -7.34
CA ALA A 115 16.15 19.22 -8.78
C ALA A 115 15.13 20.25 -9.28
N LEU A 116 14.10 20.55 -8.49
CA LEU A 116 13.03 21.51 -8.78
C LEU A 116 13.18 22.85 -8.03
N SER A 117 14.20 22.95 -7.16
CA SER A 117 14.50 24.14 -6.34
C SER A 117 15.50 25.04 -7.05
#